data_AF-A0A3C2EE67-F1
#
_entry.id   AF-A0A3C2EE67-F1
#
_cell.length_a   1.000
_cell.length_b   1.000
_cell.length_c   1.000
_cell.angle_alpha   90.00
_cell.angle_beta   90.00
_cell.angle_gamma   90.00
#
_symmetry.space_group_name_H-M   'P 1'
#
loop_
_entity.id
_entity.type
_entity.pdbx_description
1 polymer ?
#
loop_
_entity_poly.entity_id
_entity_poly.type
_entity_poly.pdbx_seq_one_letter_code
_entity_poly.pdbx_strand_id
1 'polypeptide(L)'
;MKKLYQLTLFYANLKDNNATIRNIRDDVETISNGRWRVLSAGEQVCAIGFETESEHEQLKKTFDRYGSAQLAFLLTEVNAVVSGNLVSSIWQWLAKHRPDSKS
;
A
#
# COMPACT_ATOMS: atom_id res chain seq x y z
N MET A 1 -3.80 -17.52 2.85
CA MET A 1 -5.00 -16.75 2.45
C MET A 1 -4.54 -15.36 2.08
N LYS A 2 -5.01 -14.80 0.96
CA LYS A 2 -4.61 -13.44 0.57
C LYS A 2 -5.25 -12.41 1.50
N LYS A 3 -4.46 -11.41 1.87
CA LYS A 3 -4.88 -10.26 2.66
C LYS A 3 -4.65 -8.99 1.86
N LEU A 4 -5.57 -8.03 1.99
CA LEU A 4 -5.45 -6.72 1.41
C LEU A 4 -4.76 -5.79 2.41
N TYR A 5 -3.74 -5.07 1.96
CA TYR A 5 -3.03 -4.07 2.75
C TYR A 5 -3.06 -2.70 2.08
N GLN A 6 -3.03 -1.65 2.88
CA GLN A 6 -2.70 -0.29 2.47
C GLN A 6 -1.36 0.12 3.10
N LEU A 7 -0.38 0.45 2.26
CA LEU A 7 0.87 1.10 2.63
C LEU A 7 0.74 2.60 2.37
N THR A 8 0.76 3.41 3.42
CA THR A 8 0.72 4.87 3.33
C THR A 8 2.11 5.41 3.64
N LEU A 9 2.70 6.11 2.69
CA LEU A 9 4.03 6.71 2.76
C LEU A 9 3.89 8.20 3.06
N PHE A 10 4.71 8.70 3.98
CA PHE A 10 4.80 10.10 4.37
C PHE A 10 6.23 10.58 4.13
N TYR A 11 6.38 11.68 3.40
CA TYR A 11 7.68 12.23 3.03
C TYR A 11 7.58 13.75 2.88
N ALA A 12 8.72 14.45 3.03
CA ALA A 12 8.74 15.91 3.01
C ALA A 12 8.41 16.50 1.62
N ASN A 13 8.95 15.88 0.57
CA ASN A 13 8.66 16.17 -0.82
C ASN A 13 8.98 14.95 -1.71
N LEU A 14 8.32 14.87 -2.87
CA LEU A 14 8.49 13.76 -3.80
C LEU A 14 9.86 13.77 -4.48
N LYS A 15 10.41 14.95 -4.79
CA LYS A 15 11.67 15.11 -5.52
C LYS A 15 12.84 14.38 -4.84
N ASP A 16 12.95 14.52 -3.52
CA ASP A 16 14.03 13.94 -2.73
C ASP A 16 13.81 12.45 -2.44
N ASN A 17 12.56 11.99 -2.49
CA ASN A 17 12.17 10.62 -2.12
C ASN A 17 11.77 9.73 -3.30
N ASN A 18 11.82 10.24 -4.54
CA ASN A 18 11.31 9.56 -5.72
C ASN A 18 11.97 8.19 -5.94
N ALA A 19 13.30 8.11 -5.77
CA ALA A 19 14.03 6.84 -5.91
C ALA A 19 13.58 5.81 -4.85
N THR A 20 13.40 6.24 -3.60
CA THR A 20 12.94 5.38 -2.50
C THR A 20 11.50 4.92 -2.72
N ILE A 21 10.60 5.81 -3.14
CA ILE A 21 9.20 5.48 -3.44
C ILE A 21 9.12 4.49 -4.62
N ARG A 22 10.01 4.62 -5.61
CA ARG A 22 10.11 3.65 -6.71
C ARG A 22 10.53 2.27 -6.21
N ASN A 23 11.57 2.19 -5.38
CA ASN A 23 12.02 0.92 -4.80
C ASN A 23 10.92 0.27 -3.95
N ILE A 24 10.17 1.06 -3.17
CA ILE A 24 9.01 0.55 -2.41
C ILE A 24 7.95 -0.02 -3.36
N ARG A 25 7.68 0.62 -4.50
CA ARG A 25 6.73 0.11 -5.49
C ARG A 25 7.21 -1.19 -6.12
N ASP A 26 8.50 -1.32 -6.42
CA ASP A 26 9.09 -2.54 -6.98
C ASP A 26 9.00 -3.72 -5.99
N ASP A 27 9.20 -3.45 -4.70
CA ASP A 27 8.95 -4.43 -3.63
C ASP A 27 7.48 -4.83 -3.55
N VAL A 28 6.57 -3.85 -3.59
CA VAL A 28 5.12 -4.11 -3.57
C VAL A 28 4.69 -4.95 -4.78
N GLU A 29 5.18 -4.63 -5.98
CA GLU A 29 4.95 -5.41 -7.20
C GLU A 29 5.36 -6.87 -6.99
N THR A 30 6.57 -7.08 -6.45
CA THR A 30 7.12 -8.42 -6.19
C THR A 30 6.28 -9.20 -5.17
N ILE A 31 5.97 -8.59 -4.02
CA ILE A 31 5.24 -9.23 -2.91
C ILE A 31 3.77 -9.49 -3.25
N SER A 32 3.19 -8.66 -4.11
CA SER A 32 1.79 -8.79 -4.53
C SER A 32 1.60 -9.66 -5.77
N ASN A 33 2.70 -10.01 -6.45
CA ASN A 33 2.70 -10.65 -7.76
C ASN A 33 1.84 -9.86 -8.77
N GLY A 34 2.10 -8.55 -8.84
CA GLY A 34 1.38 -7.59 -9.70
C GLY A 34 -0.01 -7.18 -9.24
N ARG A 35 -0.47 -7.62 -8.06
CA ARG A 35 -1.79 -7.27 -7.52
C ARG A 35 -1.72 -6.07 -6.57
N TRP A 36 -1.42 -4.90 -7.14
CA TRP A 36 -1.37 -3.65 -6.38
C TRP A 36 -1.89 -2.47 -7.20
N ARG A 37 -2.12 -1.34 -6.51
CA ARG A 37 -2.55 -0.09 -7.11
C ARG A 37 -2.18 1.11 -6.26
N VAL A 38 -1.83 2.23 -6.90
CA VAL A 38 -1.78 3.53 -6.22
C VAL A 38 -3.20 4.00 -5.90
N LEU A 39 -3.49 4.19 -4.61
CA LEU A 39 -4.79 4.67 -4.10
C LEU A 39 -4.82 6.20 -4.01
N SER A 40 -3.69 6.82 -3.73
CA SER A 40 -3.51 8.27 -3.72
C SER A 40 -2.05 8.60 -4.00
N ALA A 41 -1.80 9.66 -4.76
CA ALA A 41 -0.47 10.19 -5.01
C ALA A 41 -0.47 11.69 -4.78
N GLY A 42 0.53 12.19 -4.07
CA GLY A 42 0.71 13.60 -3.79
C GLY A 42 2.16 13.94 -3.48
N GLU A 43 2.43 15.23 -3.30
CA GLU A 43 3.77 15.75 -3.05
C GLU A 43 4.37 15.33 -1.70
N GLN A 44 3.53 14.94 -0.74
CA GLN A 44 3.97 14.59 0.63
C GLN A 44 3.41 13.26 1.15
N VAL A 45 2.45 12.68 0.41
CA VAL A 45 1.78 11.44 0.79
C VAL A 45 1.51 10.59 -0.43
N CYS A 46 1.74 9.29 -0.31
CA CYS A 46 1.39 8.29 -1.31
C CYS A 46 0.76 7.10 -0.61
N ALA A 47 -0.40 6.64 -1.09
CA ALA A 47 -1.05 5.44 -0.57
C ALA A 47 -1.07 4.36 -1.65
N ILE A 48 -0.66 3.15 -1.29
CA ILE A 48 -0.57 1.99 -2.17
C ILE A 48 -1.38 0.85 -1.55
N GLY A 49 -2.33 0.31 -2.31
CA GLY A 49 -3.09 -0.89 -1.94
C GLY A 49 -2.48 -2.11 -2.62
N PHE A 50 -2.35 -3.23 -1.91
CA PHE A 50 -1.83 -4.46 -2.49
C PHE A 50 -2.35 -5.72 -1.80
N GLU A 51 -2.49 -6.80 -2.55
CA GLU A 51 -2.84 -8.12 -2.01
C GLU A 51 -1.61 -9.00 -1.89
N THR A 52 -1.46 -9.69 -0.77
CA THR A 52 -0.35 -10.63 -0.59
C THR A 52 -0.73 -11.80 0.30
N GLU A 53 0.02 -12.89 0.16
CA GLU A 53 0.01 -14.05 1.07
C GLU A 53 1.15 -13.97 2.09
N SER A 54 2.04 -12.97 1.96
CA SER A 54 3.11 -12.75 2.92
C SER A 54 2.57 -12.39 4.29
N GLU A 55 3.23 -12.94 5.31
CA GLU A 55 2.89 -12.69 6.71
C GLU A 55 3.30 -11.28 7.12
N HIS A 56 2.59 -10.71 8.11
CA HIS A 56 2.80 -9.34 8.59
C HIS A 56 4.27 -9.07 8.95
N GLU A 57 4.94 -10.00 9.62
CA GLU A 57 6.35 -9.89 10.00
C GLU A 57 7.30 -9.81 8.80
N GLN A 58 6.98 -10.46 7.68
CA GLN A 58 7.78 -10.36 6.46
C GLN A 58 7.60 -8.99 5.84
N LEU A 59 6.37 -8.48 5.77
CA LEU A 59 6.07 -7.14 5.25
C LEU A 59 6.77 -6.06 6.08
N LYS A 60 6.69 -6.17 7.41
CA LYS A 60 7.39 -5.28 8.33
C LYS A 60 8.89 -5.25 8.05
N LYS A 61 9.54 -6.42 7.98
CA LYS A 61 10.97 -6.50 7.65
C LYS A 61 11.31 -5.87 6.30
N THR A 62 10.47 -6.08 5.29
CA THR A 62 10.69 -5.49 3.97
C THR A 62 10.61 -3.97 3.99
N PHE A 63 9.60 -3.39 4.67
CA PHE A 63 9.39 -1.95 4.63
C PHE A 63 10.20 -1.17 5.68
N ASP A 64 10.55 -1.78 6.82
CA ASP A 64 11.37 -1.14 7.87
C ASP A 64 12.70 -0.59 7.32
N ARG A 65 13.27 -1.24 6.29
CA ARG A 65 14.52 -0.79 5.65
C ARG A 65 14.44 0.57 4.96
N TYR A 66 13.22 1.05 4.67
CA TYR A 66 12.98 2.36 4.07
C TYR A 66 12.68 3.45 5.10
N GLY A 67 12.36 3.07 6.34
CA GLY A 67 12.06 4.00 7.41
C GLY A 67 13.28 4.88 7.71
N SER A 68 13.07 6.20 7.72
CA SER A 68 14.10 7.19 8.04
C SER A 68 13.48 8.46 8.61
N ALA A 69 14.31 9.43 9.00
CA ALA A 69 13.84 10.74 9.42
C ALA A 69 13.09 11.50 8.31
N GLN A 70 13.29 11.13 7.04
CA GLN A 70 12.71 11.82 5.87
C GLN A 70 11.57 11.04 5.22
N LEU A 71 11.39 9.76 5.58
CA LEU A 71 10.34 8.89 5.07
C LEU A 71 9.82 7.98 6.18
N ALA A 72 8.54 8.15 6.49
CA ALA A 72 7.80 7.30 7.41
C ALA A 72 6.69 6.56 6.65
N PHE A 73 6.17 5.47 7.22
CA PHE A 73 5.05 4.75 6.63
C PHE A 73 4.11 4.14 7.67
N LEU A 74 2.88 3.88 7.23
CA LEU A 74 1.89 3.08 7.94
C LEU A 74 1.48 1.90 7.06
N LEU A 75 1.55 0.69 7.59
CA LEU A 75 1.05 -0.52 6.95
C LEU A 75 -0.23 -0.98 7.66
N THR A 76 -1.35 -0.99 6.95
CA THR A 76 -2.67 -1.32 7.52
C THR A 76 -3.28 -2.51 6.80
N GLU A 77 -3.69 -3.55 7.52
CA GLU A 77 -4.51 -4.63 6.96
C GLU A 77 -5.96 -4.13 6.77
N VAL A 78 -6.50 -4.27 5.57
CA VAL A 78 -7.84 -3.78 5.21
C VAL A 78 -8.86 -4.89 5.45
N ASN A 79 -9.64 -4.74 6.53
CA ASN A 79 -10.69 -5.70 6.88
C ASN A 79 -12.01 -5.44 6.15
N ALA A 80 -12.32 -4.18 5.82
CA ALA A 80 -13.56 -3.81 5.12
C ALA A 80 -13.40 -2.50 4.34
N VAL A 81 -14.18 -2.37 3.27
CA VAL A 81 -14.27 -1.16 2.44
C VAL A 81 -15.74 -0.75 2.39
N VAL A 82 -16.15 0.15 3.29
CA VAL A 82 -17.57 0.34 3.64
C VAL A 82 -18.22 1.49 2.85
N SER A 83 -17.50 2.58 2.58
CA SER A 83 -17.90 3.69 1.69
C SER A 83 -16.74 4.71 1.58
N GLY A 84 -16.74 5.59 0.58
CA GLY A 84 -15.78 6.70 0.53
C GLY A 84 -15.79 7.54 -0.76
N ASN A 85 -15.15 8.70 -0.69
CA ASN A 85 -14.90 9.60 -1.84
C ASN A 85 -13.65 9.15 -2.62
N LEU A 86 -13.63 7.90 -3.06
CA LEU A 86 -12.56 7.38 -3.91
C LEU A 86 -12.93 7.51 -5.38
N VAL A 87 -11.93 7.71 -6.23
CA VAL A 87 -12.10 7.59 -7.69
C VAL A 87 -12.70 6.21 -7.99
N SER A 88 -13.72 6.14 -8.86
CA SER A 88 -14.51 4.92 -9.09
C SER A 88 -13.65 3.70 -9.44
N SER A 89 -12.57 3.88 -10.20
CA SER A 89 -11.66 2.79 -10.55
C SER A 89 -10.88 2.23 -9.36
N ILE A 90 -10.57 3.07 -8.36
CA ILE A 90 -9.88 2.67 -7.12
C ILE A 90 -10.87 1.95 -6.22
N TRP A 91 -12.09 2.50 -6.08
CA TRP A 91 -13.17 1.85 -5.35
C TRP A 91 -13.44 0.43 -5.87
N GLN A 92 -13.62 0.28 -7.18
CA GLN A 92 -13.86 -1.02 -7.81
C GLN A 92 -12.70 -1.99 -7.59
N TRP A 93 -11.46 -1.50 -7.62
CA TRP A 93 -10.28 -2.32 -7.34
C TRP A 93 -10.28 -2.80 -5.88
N LEU A 94 -10.53 -1.92 -4.91
CA LEU A 94 -10.61 -2.31 -3.49
C LEU A 94 -11.78 -3.28 -3.22
N ALA A 95 -12.95 -3.02 -3.82
CA ALA A 95 -14.13 -3.87 -3.66
C ALA A 95 -13.92 -5.30 -4.22
N LYS A 96 -13.17 -5.43 -5.33
CA LYS A 96 -12.81 -6.73 -5.92
C LYS A 96 -11.83 -7.53 -5.06
N HIS A 97 -10.96 -6.85 -4.32
CA HIS A 97 -9.85 -7.46 -3.58
C HIS A 97 -10.06 -7.42 -2.06
N ARG A 98 -11.26 -7.04 -1.60
CA ARG A 98 -11.59 -7.11 -0.17
C ARG A 98 -11.54 -8.57 0.29
N PRO A 99 -11.06 -8.85 1.51
CA PRO A 99 -11.19 -10.19 2.07
C PRO A 99 -12.69 -10.53 2.12
N ASP A 100 -13.09 -11.64 1.51
CA ASP A 100 -14.50 -12.07 1.50
C ASP A 100 -15.03 -12.04 2.92
N SER A 101 -15.96 -11.13 3.21
CA SER A 101 -16.80 -11.24 4.38
C SER A 101 -17.64 -12.49 4.14
N LYS A 102 -17.20 -13.64 4.65
CA LYS A 102 -18.12 -14.73 4.96
C LYS A 102 -19.08 -14.18 6.02
N SER A 103 -20.13 -13.51 5.56
CA SER A 103 -21.39 -13.32 6.27
C SER A 103 -22.17 -14.61 6.21
#